data_AF-A0A176WF75-F1
#
_entry.id   AF-A0A176WF75-F1
#
_cell.length_a   1.000
_cell.length_b   1.000
_cell.length_c   1.000
_cell.angle_alpha   90.00
_cell.angle_beta   90.00
_cell.angle_gamma   90.00
#
_symmetry.space_group_name_H-M   'P 1'
#
loop_
_entity.id
_entity.type
_entity.pdbx_description
1 polymer ?
#
loop_
_entity_poly.entity_id
_entity_poly.type
_entity_poly.pdbx_seq_one_letter_code
_entity_poly.pdbx_strand_id
1 'polypeptide(L)'
;MRDASSRECMNRERSQLLAFGHMLEVEMSNPREEAPRLDEFHKLISQRQLYEQNLKDARALMVEYERKVQECRRIEEEQGDLIRKIQIAEDIELEEKQNIFKELDTYKMLSMCHICNTEPRSALDLPCMHYICCEDCLDISKIWSGVQSCLMCRVRDHDTDQTDSEIQNSD
;
A
#
# COMPACT_ATOMS: atom_id res chain seq x y z
N MET A 1 36.99 -66.41 92.53
CA MET A 1 35.86 -66.72 91.62
C MET A 1 35.16 -65.47 91.03
N ARG A 2 35.68 -64.24 91.17
CA ARG A 2 35.01 -63.01 90.65
C ARG A 2 35.44 -62.54 89.26
N ASP A 3 36.49 -63.10 88.66
CA ASP A 3 37.08 -62.57 87.41
C ASP A 3 36.50 -63.17 86.12
N ALA A 4 35.83 -64.32 86.17
CA ALA A 4 35.27 -64.97 84.99
C ALA A 4 34.03 -64.22 84.46
N SER A 5 33.15 -63.76 85.36
CA SER A 5 31.92 -63.03 85.01
C SER A 5 32.21 -61.65 84.40
N SER A 6 33.28 -60.98 84.83
CA SER A 6 33.70 -59.69 84.28
C SER A 6 34.26 -59.82 82.85
N ARG A 7 35.00 -60.90 82.56
CA ARG A 7 35.48 -61.21 81.19
C ARG A 7 34.35 -61.57 80.24
N GLU A 8 33.35 -62.33 80.69
CA GLU A 8 32.18 -62.66 79.85
C GLU A 8 31.34 -61.43 79.53
N CYS A 9 31.17 -60.51 80.49
CA CYS A 9 30.47 -59.25 80.27
C CYS A 9 31.17 -58.39 79.21
N MET A 10 32.48 -58.18 79.37
CA MET A 10 33.29 -57.40 78.42
C MET A 10 33.32 -58.02 77.02
N ASN A 11 33.35 -59.35 76.91
CA ASN A 11 33.29 -60.03 75.62
C ASN A 11 31.93 -59.90 74.94
N ARG A 12 30.84 -59.84 75.73
CA ARG A 12 29.48 -59.64 75.20
C ARG A 12 29.29 -58.23 74.65
N GLU A 13 29.74 -57.21 75.39
CA GLU A 13 29.71 -55.82 74.95
C GLU A 13 30.58 -55.60 73.70
N ARG A 14 31.78 -56.18 73.67
CA ARG A 14 32.64 -56.14 72.49
C ARG A 14 31.99 -56.80 71.27
N SER A 15 31.31 -57.92 71.45
CA SER A 15 30.62 -58.61 70.35
C SER A 15 29.43 -57.79 69.84
N GLN A 16 28.71 -57.10 70.73
CA GLN A 16 27.61 -56.21 70.35
C GLN A 16 28.12 -54.97 69.59
N LEU A 17 29.23 -54.37 70.02
CA LEU A 17 29.84 -53.23 69.32
C LEU A 17 30.39 -53.63 67.94
N LEU A 18 30.97 -54.82 67.81
CA LEU A 18 31.42 -55.34 66.52
C LEU A 18 30.24 -55.65 65.58
N ALA A 19 29.14 -56.20 66.11
CA ALA A 19 27.92 -56.44 65.33
C ALA A 19 27.26 -55.12 64.88
N PHE A 20 27.27 -54.10 65.75
CA PHE A 20 26.77 -52.77 65.40
C PHE A 20 27.66 -52.07 64.37
N GLY A 21 28.98 -52.18 64.51
CA GLY A 21 29.95 -51.72 63.50
C GLY A 21 29.71 -52.38 62.14
N HIS A 22 29.49 -53.69 62.11
CA HIS A 22 29.17 -54.42 60.88
C HIS A 22 27.82 -54.01 60.27
N MET A 23 26.78 -53.73 61.07
CA MET A 23 25.50 -53.23 60.53
C MET A 23 25.65 -51.85 59.89
N LEU A 24 26.39 -50.94 60.53
CA LEU A 24 26.65 -49.61 59.97
C LEU A 24 27.49 -49.67 58.69
N GLU A 25 28.49 -50.55 58.65
CA GLU A 25 29.25 -50.79 57.43
C GLU A 25 28.38 -51.36 56.32
N VAL A 26 27.41 -52.25 56.61
CA VAL A 26 26.49 -52.81 55.61
C VAL A 26 25.46 -51.78 55.13
N GLU A 27 24.93 -50.92 56.00
CA GLU A 27 24.01 -49.84 55.60
C GLU A 27 24.71 -48.75 54.77
N MET A 28 25.97 -48.42 55.10
CA MET A 28 26.77 -47.46 54.33
C MET A 28 27.40 -48.06 53.06
N SER A 29 27.41 -49.38 52.92
CA SER A 29 27.97 -50.09 51.77
C SER A 29 26.90 -50.66 50.84
N ASN A 30 25.72 -50.03 50.72
CA ASN A 30 24.72 -50.42 49.72
C ASN A 30 24.73 -49.49 48.49
N PRO A 31 25.75 -49.57 47.61
CA PRO A 31 25.86 -48.75 46.40
C PRO A 31 24.76 -49.05 45.36
N ARG A 32 23.88 -50.04 45.61
CA ARG A 32 22.79 -50.42 44.71
C ARG A 32 21.61 -49.43 44.73
N GLU A 33 21.45 -48.63 45.78
CA GLU A 33 20.37 -47.63 45.87
C GLU A 33 20.80 -46.19 45.53
N GLU A 34 22.09 -45.90 45.50
CA GLU A 34 22.61 -44.56 45.16
C GLU A 34 22.69 -44.31 43.64
N ALA A 35 23.06 -45.32 42.85
CA ALA A 35 23.17 -45.20 41.39
C ALA A 35 21.83 -44.82 40.69
N PRO A 36 20.67 -45.43 41.04
CA PRO A 36 19.38 -45.05 40.43
C PRO A 36 18.94 -43.61 40.79
N ARG A 37 19.27 -43.14 42.00
CA ARG A 37 18.92 -41.79 42.47
C ARG A 37 19.77 -40.72 41.79
N LEU A 38 21.05 -41.02 41.51
CA LEU A 38 21.94 -40.13 40.76
C LEU A 38 21.46 -39.98 39.30
N ASP A 39 20.99 -41.07 38.69
CA ASP A 39 20.42 -41.07 37.34
C ASP A 39 19.13 -40.24 37.25
N GLU A 40 18.26 -40.33 38.25
CA GLU A 40 17.04 -39.52 38.32
C GLU A 40 17.36 -38.02 38.50
N PHE A 41 18.36 -37.69 39.33
CA PHE A 41 18.84 -36.32 39.49
C PHE A 41 19.42 -35.74 38.20
N HIS A 42 20.23 -36.51 37.46
CA HIS A 42 20.74 -36.09 36.15
C HIS A 42 19.62 -35.86 35.14
N LYS A 43 18.61 -36.72 35.10
CA LYS A 43 17.42 -36.53 34.24
C LYS A 43 16.70 -35.21 34.54
N LEU A 44 16.52 -34.89 35.83
CA LEU A 44 15.88 -33.64 36.24
C LEU A 44 16.72 -32.40 35.84
N ILE A 45 18.05 -32.47 35.94
CA ILE A 45 18.93 -31.41 35.45
C ILE A 45 18.78 -31.21 33.94
N SER A 46 18.85 -32.29 33.16
CA SER A 46 18.69 -32.20 31.69
C SER A 46 17.31 -31.67 31.31
N GLN A 47 16.26 -32.08 32.03
CA GLN A 47 14.91 -31.58 31.79
C GLN A 47 14.79 -30.08 32.11
N ARG A 48 15.39 -29.62 33.21
CA ARG A 48 15.43 -28.19 33.55
C ARG A 48 16.18 -27.39 32.48
N GLN A 49 17.34 -27.86 32.01
CA GLN A 49 18.10 -27.19 30.96
C GLN A 49 17.29 -27.08 29.66
N LEU A 50 16.56 -28.14 29.30
CA LEU A 50 15.66 -28.11 28.14
C LEU A 50 14.54 -27.08 28.31
N TYR A 51 13.93 -26.98 29.50
CA TYR A 51 12.92 -25.95 29.76
C TYR A 51 13.49 -24.54 29.70
N GLU A 52 14.67 -24.31 30.26
CA GLU A 52 15.36 -23.01 30.20
C GLU A 52 15.66 -22.60 28.75
N GLN A 53 16.09 -23.57 27.92
CA GLN A 53 16.31 -23.34 26.50
C GLN A 53 15.01 -23.04 25.75
N ASN A 54 13.96 -23.83 25.96
CA ASN A 54 12.65 -23.60 25.35
C ASN A 54 12.06 -22.23 25.73
N LEU A 55 12.24 -21.79 26.99
CA LEU A 55 11.83 -20.46 27.43
C LEU A 55 12.62 -19.35 26.74
N LYS A 56 13.91 -19.56 26.50
CA LYS A 56 14.75 -18.61 25.75
C LYS A 56 14.29 -18.52 24.29
N ASP A 57 14.03 -19.66 23.66
CA ASP A 57 13.58 -19.73 22.27
C ASP A 57 12.19 -19.13 22.10
N ALA A 58 11.26 -19.39 23.03
CA ALA A 58 9.94 -18.78 23.03
C ALA A 58 10.01 -17.25 23.17
N ARG A 59 10.90 -16.72 24.02
CA ARG A 59 11.11 -15.27 24.14
C ARG A 59 11.66 -14.67 22.86
N ALA A 60 12.64 -15.33 22.23
CA ALA A 60 13.20 -14.88 20.95
C ALA A 60 12.12 -14.86 19.85
N LEU A 61 11.26 -15.88 19.80
CA LEU A 61 10.15 -15.95 18.85
C LEU A 61 9.14 -14.82 19.07
N MET A 62 8.82 -14.48 20.33
CA MET A 62 7.91 -13.38 20.65
C MET A 62 8.47 -12.03 20.18
N VAL A 63 9.76 -11.77 20.39
CA VAL A 63 10.42 -10.54 19.91
C VAL A 63 10.36 -10.44 18.38
N GLU A 64 10.63 -11.55 17.69
CA GLU A 64 10.56 -11.60 16.23
C GLU A 64 9.12 -11.41 15.72
N TYR A 65 8.13 -12.00 16.41
CA TYR A 65 6.73 -11.83 16.08
C TYR A 65 6.28 -10.36 16.25
N GLU A 66 6.64 -9.73 17.36
CA GLU A 66 6.35 -8.30 17.60
C GLU A 66 6.96 -7.41 16.52
N ARG A 67 8.20 -7.69 16.11
CA ARG A 67 8.86 -6.99 14.99
C ARG A 67 8.07 -7.13 13.69
N LYS A 68 7.60 -8.34 13.37
CA LYS A 68 6.78 -8.59 12.18
C LYS A 68 5.43 -7.89 12.25
N VAL A 69 4.78 -7.87 13.41
CA VAL A 69 3.50 -7.14 13.59
C VAL A 69 3.69 -5.64 13.36
N GLN A 70 4.78 -5.05 13.85
CA GLN A 70 5.09 -3.64 13.59
C GLN A 70 5.32 -3.38 12.10
N GLU A 71 6.05 -4.26 11.42
CA GLU A 71 6.29 -4.15 9.99
C GLU A 71 4.98 -4.28 9.17
N CYS A 72 4.10 -5.22 9.53
CA CYS A 72 2.78 -5.33 8.90
C CYS A 72 1.97 -4.04 9.04
N ARG A 73 1.95 -3.42 10.23
CA ARG A 73 1.25 -2.14 10.43
C ARG A 73 1.83 -1.03 9.56
N ARG A 74 3.15 -0.94 9.45
CA ARG A 74 3.81 0.04 8.57
C ARG A 74 3.41 -0.14 7.11
N ILE A 75 3.36 -1.40 6.64
CA ILE A 75 2.93 -1.72 5.28
C ILE A 75 1.46 -1.36 5.07
N GLU A 76 0.58 -1.64 6.03
CA GLU A 76 -0.84 -1.27 5.96
C GLU A 76 -1.03 0.25 5.88
N GLU A 77 -0.25 1.02 6.65
CA GLU A 77 -0.24 2.48 6.57
C GLU A 77 0.22 2.97 5.19
N GLU A 78 1.32 2.43 4.66
CA GLU A 78 1.83 2.77 3.32
C GLU A 78 0.82 2.41 2.21
N GLN A 79 0.16 1.26 2.31
CA GLN A 79 -0.90 0.87 1.37
C GLN A 79 -2.09 1.83 1.45
N GLY A 80 -2.49 2.22 2.66
CA GLY A 80 -3.54 3.22 2.86
C GLY A 80 -3.19 4.57 2.22
N ASP A 81 -1.94 5.01 2.33
CA ASP A 81 -1.44 6.23 1.71
C ASP A 81 -1.44 6.15 0.18
N LEU A 82 -1.01 5.02 -0.37
CA LEU A 82 -1.02 4.79 -1.82
C LEU A 82 -2.43 4.77 -2.39
N ILE A 83 -3.38 4.12 -1.72
CA ILE A 83 -4.80 4.11 -2.14
C ILE A 83 -5.34 5.55 -2.20
N ARG A 84 -5.07 6.37 -1.18
CA ARG A 84 -5.51 7.78 -1.19
C ARG A 84 -4.88 8.57 -2.33
N LYS A 85 -3.59 8.36 -2.64
CA LYS A 85 -2.92 9.00 -3.78
C LYS A 85 -3.51 8.59 -5.11
N ILE A 86 -3.86 7.31 -5.28
CA ILE A 86 -4.52 6.80 -6.49
C ILE A 86 -5.88 7.46 -6.67
N GLN A 87 -6.71 7.50 -5.61
CA GLN A 87 -8.03 8.14 -5.66
C GLN A 87 -7.93 9.62 -6.04
N ILE A 88 -6.98 10.37 -5.47
CA ILE A 88 -6.76 11.77 -5.84
C ILE A 88 -6.37 11.91 -7.32
N ALA A 89 -5.51 11.02 -7.83
CA ALA A 89 -5.12 11.05 -9.23
C ALA A 89 -6.29 10.74 -10.18
N GLU A 90 -7.13 9.76 -9.83
CA GLU A 90 -8.34 9.42 -10.57
C GLU A 90 -9.35 10.57 -10.59
N ASP A 91 -9.54 11.27 -9.46
CA ASP A 91 -10.42 12.43 -9.36
C ASP A 91 -9.93 13.58 -10.25
N ILE A 92 -8.62 13.86 -10.26
CA ILE A 92 -8.00 14.87 -11.12
C ILE A 92 -8.19 14.50 -12.60
N GLU A 93 -7.90 13.26 -12.98
CA GLU A 93 -8.06 12.80 -14.36
C GLU A 93 -9.52 12.93 -14.82
N LEU A 94 -10.48 12.61 -13.95
CA LEU A 94 -11.90 12.76 -14.23
C LEU A 94 -12.28 14.24 -14.42
N GLU A 95 -11.78 15.13 -13.58
CA GLU A 95 -12.01 16.57 -13.69
C GLU A 95 -11.43 17.14 -14.99
N GLU A 96 -10.18 16.80 -15.32
CA GLU A 96 -9.52 17.21 -16.56
C GLU A 96 -10.30 16.73 -17.79
N LYS A 97 -10.74 15.46 -17.79
CA LYS A 97 -11.57 14.91 -18.86
C LYS A 97 -12.90 15.67 -19.01
N GLN A 98 -13.56 16.01 -17.91
CA GLN A 98 -14.79 16.81 -17.94
C GLN A 98 -14.55 18.21 -18.48
N ASN A 99 -13.42 18.84 -18.13
CA ASN A 99 -13.06 20.16 -18.64
C ASN A 99 -12.79 20.12 -20.15
N ILE A 100 -12.07 19.11 -20.65
CA ILE A 100 -11.86 18.89 -22.09
C ILE A 100 -13.21 18.74 -22.82
N PHE A 101 -14.17 17.98 -22.27
CA PHE A 101 -15.49 17.86 -22.89
C PHE A 101 -16.24 19.19 -22.94
N LYS A 102 -16.18 20.01 -21.89
CA LYS A 102 -16.79 21.35 -21.89
C LYS A 102 -16.15 22.26 -22.92
N GLU A 103 -14.82 22.22 -23.05
CA GLU A 103 -14.09 22.98 -24.08
C GLU A 103 -14.47 22.51 -25.47
N LEU A 104 -14.52 21.19 -25.72
CA LEU A 104 -14.95 20.61 -26.99
C LEU A 104 -16.37 21.01 -27.36
N ASP A 105 -17.31 20.99 -26.42
CA ASP A 105 -18.68 21.46 -26.65
C ASP A 105 -18.72 22.95 -27.00
N THR A 106 -17.87 23.76 -26.35
CA THR A 106 -17.72 25.19 -26.68
C THR A 106 -17.17 25.38 -28.09
N TYR A 107 -16.10 24.66 -28.46
CA TYR A 107 -15.55 24.69 -29.82
C TYR A 107 -16.55 24.21 -30.87
N LYS A 108 -17.33 23.17 -30.55
CA LYS A 108 -18.41 22.69 -31.42
C LYS A 108 -19.46 23.77 -31.65
N MET A 109 -19.90 24.47 -30.61
CA MET A 109 -20.84 25.58 -30.75
C MET A 109 -20.27 26.73 -31.59
N LEU A 110 -18.99 27.04 -31.43
CA LEU A 110 -18.31 28.10 -32.20
C LEU A 110 -18.09 27.72 -33.68
N SER A 111 -18.01 26.43 -33.99
CA SER A 111 -17.80 25.91 -35.36
C SER A 111 -19.09 25.64 -36.14
N MET A 112 -20.25 25.78 -35.50
CA MET A 112 -21.54 25.64 -36.18
C MET A 112 -21.92 26.93 -36.92
N CYS A 113 -22.58 26.78 -38.08
CA CYS A 113 -23.14 27.91 -38.79
C CYS A 113 -24.19 28.60 -37.91
N HIS A 114 -24.01 29.91 -37.68
CA HIS A 114 -24.88 30.69 -36.82
C HIS A 114 -26.34 30.80 -37.30
N ILE A 115 -26.61 30.51 -38.58
CA ILE A 115 -27.94 30.62 -39.18
C ILE A 115 -28.67 29.27 -39.12
N CYS A 116 -28.07 28.19 -39.62
CA CYS A 116 -28.73 26.89 -39.71
C CYS A 116 -28.44 25.95 -38.54
N ASN A 117 -27.53 26.30 -37.62
CA ASN A 117 -27.07 25.43 -36.54
C ASN A 117 -26.66 24.04 -37.05
N THR A 118 -25.93 24.00 -38.16
CA THR A 118 -25.27 22.79 -38.64
C THR A 118 -23.79 23.07 -38.85
N GLU A 119 -22.98 22.01 -38.85
CA GLU A 119 -21.59 22.11 -39.27
C GLU A 119 -21.54 22.61 -40.74
N PRO A 120 -20.82 23.71 -41.02
CA PRO A 120 -20.80 24.32 -42.33
C PRO A 120 -20.04 23.44 -43.33
N ARG A 121 -20.66 23.19 -44.49
CA ARG A 121 -20.02 22.42 -45.59
C ARG A 121 -18.96 23.23 -46.33
N SER A 122 -19.20 24.52 -46.48
CA SER A 122 -18.21 25.54 -46.86
C SER A 122 -18.29 26.66 -45.82
N ALA A 123 -17.20 26.89 -45.11
CA ALA A 123 -17.09 27.94 -44.11
C ALA A 123 -16.47 29.18 -44.74
N LEU A 124 -17.14 30.32 -44.62
CA LEU A 124 -16.52 31.62 -44.87
C LEU A 124 -16.04 32.17 -43.53
N ASP A 125 -14.72 32.23 -43.36
CA ASP A 125 -14.11 32.87 -42.21
C ASP A 125 -14.13 34.38 -42.42
N LEU A 126 -15.12 35.05 -41.82
CA LEU A 126 -15.14 36.50 -41.75
C LEU A 126 -13.88 36.97 -40.99
N PRO A 127 -13.16 38.03 -41.42
CA PRO A 127 -11.94 38.51 -40.76
C PRO A 127 -12.13 38.88 -39.28
N CYS A 128 -13.36 39.16 -38.89
CA CYS A 128 -13.73 39.53 -37.54
C CYS A 128 -13.97 38.32 -36.60
N MET A 129 -14.02 37.09 -37.13
CA MET A 129 -14.17 35.83 -36.39
C MET A 129 -15.34 35.75 -35.38
N HIS A 130 -16.34 36.63 -35.47
CA HIS A 130 -17.46 36.64 -34.51
C HIS A 130 -18.38 35.43 -34.64
N TYR A 131 -18.46 34.82 -35.83
CA TYR A 131 -19.20 33.59 -36.09
C TYR A 131 -18.76 32.95 -37.40
N ILE A 132 -18.99 31.65 -37.53
CA ILE A 132 -18.85 30.91 -38.79
C ILE A 132 -20.23 30.78 -39.44
N CYS A 133 -20.28 30.85 -40.77
CA CYS A 133 -21.52 30.70 -41.53
C CYS A 133 -21.31 29.83 -42.77
N CYS A 134 -22.33 29.03 -43.13
CA CYS A 134 -22.38 28.41 -44.46
C CYS A 134 -22.47 29.51 -45.53
N GLU A 135 -21.79 29.31 -46.64
CA GLU A 135 -21.87 30.18 -47.81
C GLU A 135 -23.31 30.36 -48.31
N ASP A 136 -24.05 29.26 -48.47
CA ASP A 136 -25.47 29.27 -48.86
C ASP A 136 -26.34 30.08 -47.87
N CYS A 137 -26.08 29.95 -46.57
CA CYS A 137 -26.83 30.66 -45.54
C CYS A 137 -26.50 32.16 -45.54
N LEU A 138 -25.25 32.51 -45.84
CA LEU A 138 -24.82 33.89 -45.96
C LEU A 138 -25.45 34.55 -47.19
N ASP A 139 -25.52 33.85 -48.33
CA ASP A 139 -26.13 34.37 -49.55
C ASP A 139 -27.64 34.56 -49.42
N ILE A 140 -28.35 33.62 -48.79
CA ILE A 140 -29.77 33.81 -48.41
C ILE A 140 -29.90 35.04 -47.50
N SER A 141 -29.03 35.17 -46.48
CA SER A 141 -29.00 36.35 -45.62
C SER A 141 -28.77 37.66 -46.40
N LYS A 142 -27.84 37.69 -47.36
CA LYS A 142 -27.56 38.86 -48.20
C LYS A 142 -28.79 39.26 -49.03
N ILE A 143 -29.51 38.29 -49.59
CA ILE A 143 -30.75 38.53 -50.36
C ILE A 143 -31.84 39.17 -49.50
N TRP A 144 -31.98 38.73 -48.24
CA TRP A 144 -33.07 39.17 -47.36
C TRP A 144 -32.74 40.42 -46.55
N SER A 145 -31.47 40.63 -46.19
CA SER A 145 -31.03 41.75 -45.35
C SER A 145 -30.41 42.92 -46.14
N GLY A 146 -29.92 42.68 -47.36
CA GLY A 146 -29.20 43.68 -48.17
C GLY A 146 -27.82 44.05 -47.62
N VAL A 147 -27.27 43.29 -46.66
CA VAL A 147 -26.03 43.63 -45.94
C VAL A 147 -24.96 42.55 -46.20
N GLN A 148 -23.86 42.95 -46.88
CA GLN A 148 -22.62 42.16 -46.99
C GLN A 148 -21.69 42.45 -45.81
N SER A 149 -22.15 42.19 -44.58
CA SER A 149 -21.30 42.38 -43.42
C SER A 149 -21.65 41.43 -42.29
N CYS A 150 -20.70 41.26 -41.37
CA CYS A 150 -20.88 40.47 -40.17
C CYS A 150 -22.13 40.93 -39.41
N LEU A 151 -23.06 40.02 -39.10
CA LEU A 151 -24.28 40.32 -38.34
C LEU A 151 -24.00 40.84 -36.92
N MET A 152 -22.82 40.52 -36.36
CA MET A 152 -22.41 40.91 -35.01
C MET A 152 -21.72 42.29 -34.97
N CYS A 153 -20.74 42.53 -35.85
CA CYS A 153 -19.92 43.75 -35.81
C CYS A 153 -20.06 44.65 -37.03
N ARG A 154 -20.82 44.23 -38.04
CA ARG A 154 -21.07 44.94 -39.32
C ARG A 154 -19.81 45.28 -40.13
N VAL A 155 -18.67 44.66 -39.82
CA VAL A 155 -17.46 44.69 -40.65
C VAL A 155 -17.76 43.95 -41.95
N ARG A 156 -17.49 44.59 -43.09
CA ARG A 156 -17.65 43.99 -44.42
C ARG A 156 -16.55 42.97 -44.66
N ASP A 157 -16.86 41.93 -45.43
CA ASP A 157 -15.82 41.11 -46.05
C ASP A 157 -15.08 41.99 -47.03
N HIS A 158 -13.84 42.32 -46.71
CA HIS A 158 -12.90 42.82 -47.69
C HIS A 158 -12.45 41.60 -48.50
N ASP A 159 -13.09 41.37 -49.65
CA ASP A 159 -12.47 40.79 -50.86
C ASP A 159 -13.53 40.59 -51.95
N THR A 160 -13.87 41.67 -52.65
CA THR A 160 -14.19 41.69 -54.10
C THR A 160 -14.54 43.14 -54.46
N ASP A 161 -13.57 43.89 -54.98
CA ASP A 161 -13.75 44.92 -56.02
C ASP A 161 -12.41 45.62 -56.28
N GLN A 162 -11.52 44.92 -57.01
CA GLN A 162 -10.49 45.54 -57.83
C GLN A 162 -10.43 44.83 -59.18
N THR A 163 -11.52 44.91 -59.93
CA THR A 163 -11.47 44.81 -61.39
C THR A 163 -12.45 45.82 -61.94
N ASP A 164 -11.90 46.90 -62.51
CA ASP A 164 -12.48 47.85 -63.47
C ASP A 164 -11.66 49.16 -63.33
N SER A 165 -11.06 49.81 -64.32
CA SER A 165 -11.00 49.66 -65.77
C SER A 165 -9.89 50.61 -66.24
N GLU A 166 -8.82 50.13 -66.86
CA GLU A 166 -7.97 50.98 -67.72
C GLU A 166 -8.23 50.60 -69.17
N ILE A 167 -9.33 51.14 -69.71
CA ILE A 167 -9.46 51.39 -71.14
C ILE A 167 -9.60 52.90 -71.28
N GLN A 168 -8.49 53.58 -71.54
CA GLN A 168 -8.50 54.85 -72.23
C GLN A 168 -7.49 54.78 -73.38
N ASN A 169 -8.02 54.37 -74.55
CA ASN A 169 -7.54 54.85 -75.83
C ASN A 169 -7.82 56.36 -75.90
N SER A 170 -6.81 57.16 -76.21
CA SER A 170 -6.96 58.47 -76.85
C SER A 170 -5.60 58.85 -77.44
N ASP A 171 -5.55 58.74 -78.77
CA ASP A 171 -4.76 59.47 -79.79
C ASP A 171 -3.60 60.38 -79.36
#